data_AF-A0A522QDT6-F1
#
_entry.id   AF-A0A522QDT6-F1
#
_cell.length_a   1.000
_cell.length_b   1.000
_cell.length_c   1.000
_cell.angle_alpha   90.00
_cell.angle_beta   90.00
_cell.angle_gamma   90.00
#
_symmetry.space_group_name_H-M   'P 1'
#
loop_
_entity.id
_entity.type
_entity.pdbx_description
1 polymer ?
#
loop_
_entity_poly.entity_id
_entity_poly.type
_entity_poly.pdbx_seq_one_letter_code
_entity_poly.pdbx_strand_id
1 'polypeptide(L)'
;MNVPPPVSERTKLLFLVLGGLVTLAGFSVSVSAIALGVAFVTQRDAGGYFTTPVERYHTAAYALVSKSLELTTQLGPGEWAVREAPVQLHVQATSGRPDAAIFIGIAPTADVRTFLSGVAYDEVVRAETKPSRIEYRAHAGTATPARPAAQSMWSASASGVGTQTIDWTAQRGQWTLVAMNADGSPGVDVDLQVAMKADWLGAFAQRLAFGGFFTLVIGVAAVVFGGFLPAQTPPSPTSPAEPVALEASLDAPLSRWLWLVKWFLAIPHFVVLLFLLVAFVVLTVVAFFAILFTERYPLALFETNVGILRWGWRVSYYAYSALGTDRYPPFTLQQADYPATFIVAYPERLSRGLALVKWWLLAIPHYIIVGAFAASGPGRAGLVTILVFFAAVALLLSGRYPLGIFDLAVGLNRWVYRVIAYAALMRDEYPPFRLDLGGKTPQG
;
A
#
# COMPACT_ATOMS: atom_id res chain seq x y z
N MET A 1 -44.18 -24.84 5.02
CA MET A 1 -43.10 -23.83 5.10
C MET A 1 -42.13 -24.17 3.97
N ASN A 2 -42.14 -23.42 2.87
CA ASN A 2 -41.35 -23.72 1.67
C ASN A 2 -39.86 -23.52 1.98
N VAL A 3 -39.11 -24.62 2.10
CA VAL A 3 -37.65 -24.58 2.14
C VAL A 3 -37.19 -24.24 0.72
N PRO A 4 -36.46 -23.14 0.49
CA PRO A 4 -35.97 -22.81 -0.84
C PRO A 4 -35.02 -23.91 -1.36
N PRO A 5 -34.99 -24.18 -2.68
CA PRO A 5 -34.18 -25.25 -3.25
C PRO A 5 -32.68 -25.00 -3.03
N PRO A 6 -31.87 -26.07 -2.87
CA PRO A 6 -30.43 -25.94 -2.69
C PRO A 6 -29.78 -25.27 -3.91
N VAL A 7 -28.95 -24.27 -3.64
CA VAL A 7 -28.24 -23.48 -4.66
C VAL A 7 -27.12 -24.32 -5.29
N SER A 8 -27.02 -24.33 -6.62
CA SER A 8 -26.03 -25.13 -7.36
C SER A 8 -24.58 -24.74 -7.02
N GLU A 9 -23.64 -25.69 -7.07
CA GLU A 9 -22.21 -25.41 -6.81
C GLU A 9 -21.62 -24.34 -7.73
N ARG A 10 -22.09 -24.26 -8.98
CA ARG A 10 -21.67 -23.22 -9.94
C ARG A 10 -22.09 -21.83 -9.48
N THR A 11 -23.28 -21.71 -8.90
CA THR A 11 -23.78 -20.45 -8.34
C THR A 11 -22.98 -20.04 -7.10
N LYS A 12 -22.60 -20.99 -6.23
CA LYS A 12 -21.72 -20.73 -5.08
C LYS A 12 -20.34 -20.24 -5.52
N LEU A 13 -19.73 -20.94 -6.49
CA LEU A 13 -18.44 -20.56 -7.06
C LEU A 13 -18.51 -19.17 -7.69
N LEU A 14 -19.60 -18.84 -8.37
CA LEU A 14 -19.81 -17.51 -8.96
C LEU A 14 -19.87 -16.42 -7.88
N PHE A 15 -20.63 -16.60 -6.80
CA PHE A 15 -20.69 -15.64 -5.70
C PHE A 15 -19.35 -15.47 -4.98
N LEU A 16 -18.58 -16.55 -4.85
CA LEU A 16 -17.29 -16.53 -4.17
C LEU A 16 -16.21 -15.86 -5.04
N VAL A 17 -16.19 -16.14 -6.35
CA VAL A 17 -15.28 -15.50 -7.31
C VAL A 17 -15.65 -14.02 -7.50
N LEU A 18 -16.92 -13.70 -7.74
CA LEU A 18 -17.37 -12.33 -7.96
C LEU A 18 -17.24 -11.49 -6.68
N GLY A 19 -17.63 -12.06 -5.53
CA GLY A 19 -17.45 -11.44 -4.22
C GLY A 19 -15.98 -11.19 -3.90
N GLY A 20 -15.09 -12.17 -4.17
CA GLY A 20 -13.65 -12.01 -4.01
C GLY A 20 -13.05 -10.91 -4.89
N LEU A 21 -13.46 -10.83 -6.16
CA LEU A 21 -13.03 -9.76 -7.08
C LEU A 21 -13.49 -8.38 -6.59
N VAL A 22 -14.73 -8.27 -6.09
CA VAL A 22 -15.28 -7.02 -5.55
C VAL A 22 -14.58 -6.62 -4.24
N THR A 23 -14.32 -7.57 -3.34
CA THR A 23 -13.52 -7.35 -2.12
C THR A 23 -12.12 -6.85 -2.48
N LEU A 24 -11.47 -7.46 -3.48
CA LEU A 24 -10.14 -7.06 -3.93
C LEU A 24 -10.15 -5.63 -4.48
N ALA A 25 -11.10 -5.31 -5.36
CA ALA A 25 -11.24 -3.96 -5.91
C ALA A 25 -11.48 -2.93 -4.79
N GLY A 26 -12.40 -3.22 -3.87
CA GLY A 26 -12.69 -2.34 -2.72
C GLY A 26 -11.48 -2.13 -1.81
N PHE A 27 -10.71 -3.19 -1.54
CA PHE A 27 -9.49 -3.11 -0.74
C PHE A 27 -8.40 -2.27 -1.43
N SER A 28 -8.11 -2.54 -2.71
CA SER A 28 -7.11 -1.77 -3.46
C SER A 28 -7.46 -0.29 -3.49
N VAL A 29 -8.73 0.05 -3.76
CA VAL A 29 -9.20 1.43 -3.77
C VAL A 29 -9.06 2.06 -2.38
N SER A 30 -9.38 1.33 -1.31
CA SER A 30 -9.26 1.81 0.06
C SER A 30 -7.80 2.09 0.45
N VAL A 31 -6.86 1.19 0.12
CA VAL A 31 -5.43 1.38 0.39
C VAL A 31 -4.89 2.57 -0.40
N SER A 32 -5.23 2.68 -1.68
CA SER A 32 -4.86 3.84 -2.50
C SER A 32 -5.44 5.15 -1.95
N ALA A 33 -6.68 5.14 -1.44
CA ALA A 33 -7.32 6.30 -0.82
C ALA A 33 -6.59 6.74 0.45
N ILE A 34 -6.23 5.77 1.31
CA ILE A 34 -5.48 6.05 2.55
C ILE A 34 -4.09 6.59 2.22
N ALA A 35 -3.36 5.96 1.30
CA ALA A 35 -2.04 6.42 0.89
C ALA A 35 -2.09 7.85 0.31
N LEU A 36 -3.08 8.13 -0.54
CA LEU A 36 -3.33 9.48 -1.07
C LEU A 36 -3.66 10.47 0.04
N GLY A 37 -4.52 10.10 1.00
CA GLY A 37 -4.87 10.94 2.15
C GLY A 37 -3.67 11.25 3.05
N VAL A 38 -2.82 10.26 3.32
CA VAL A 38 -1.57 10.47 4.08
C VAL A 38 -0.65 11.42 3.32
N ALA A 39 -0.40 11.19 2.04
CA ALA A 39 0.42 12.08 1.22
C ALA A 39 -0.16 13.51 1.17
N PHE A 40 -1.48 13.64 1.07
CA PHE A 40 -2.17 14.93 1.09
C PHE A 40 -1.99 15.67 2.43
N VAL A 41 -1.97 14.96 3.56
CA VAL A 41 -1.76 15.58 4.88
C VAL A 41 -0.29 15.88 5.15
N THR A 42 0.64 15.03 4.72
CA THR A 42 2.06 15.16 5.07
C THR A 42 2.85 16.07 4.14
N GLN A 43 2.42 16.25 2.89
CA GLN A 43 3.14 17.09 1.93
C GLN A 43 2.68 18.55 1.90
N ARG A 44 1.66 18.92 2.69
CA ARG A 44 1.19 20.32 2.77
C ARG A 44 1.86 21.05 3.92
N ASP A 45 2.06 22.34 3.74
CA ASP A 45 2.47 23.24 4.82
C ASP A 45 1.30 23.56 5.78
N ALA A 46 1.58 24.38 6.80
CA ALA A 46 0.58 24.81 7.78
C ALA A 46 -0.57 25.64 7.17
N GLY A 47 -0.35 26.27 6.01
CA GLY A 47 -1.38 27.02 5.27
C GLY A 47 -2.25 26.14 4.36
N GLY A 48 -1.90 24.85 4.24
CA GLY A 48 -2.58 23.90 3.37
C GLY A 48 -2.11 23.96 1.91
N TYR A 49 -0.92 24.51 1.65
CA TYR A 49 -0.33 24.57 0.31
C TYR A 49 0.68 23.44 0.10
N PHE A 50 0.70 22.91 -1.11
CA PHE A 50 1.80 22.12 -1.64
C PHE A 50 2.86 23.08 -2.17
N THR A 51 3.96 23.22 -1.45
CA THR A 51 5.02 24.18 -1.75
C THR A 51 6.15 23.53 -2.52
N THR A 52 6.60 24.18 -3.58
CA THR A 52 7.88 23.81 -4.20
C THR A 52 9.03 24.34 -3.35
N PRO A 53 10.23 23.73 -3.46
CA PRO A 53 11.44 24.39 -2.99
C PRO A 53 11.61 25.76 -3.65
N VAL A 54 12.31 26.66 -2.96
CA VAL A 54 12.76 27.92 -3.54
C VAL A 54 13.86 27.60 -4.55
N GLU A 55 13.68 28.02 -5.79
CA GLU A 55 14.66 27.84 -6.87
C GLU A 55 15.10 29.20 -7.39
N ARG A 56 16.41 29.35 -7.61
CA ARG A 56 16.99 30.58 -8.12
C ARG A 56 17.05 30.54 -9.64
N TYR A 57 16.44 31.53 -10.27
CA TYR A 57 16.45 31.70 -11.72
C TYR A 57 17.23 32.95 -12.09
N HIS A 58 18.05 32.82 -13.12
CA HIS A 58 18.87 33.90 -13.64
C HIS A 58 18.85 33.88 -15.17
N THR A 59 18.58 35.03 -15.78
CA THR A 59 18.70 35.25 -17.23
C THR A 59 19.29 36.62 -17.52
N ALA A 60 20.08 36.72 -18.60
CA ALA A 60 20.56 37.99 -19.13
C ALA A 60 19.48 38.72 -19.96
N ALA A 61 18.38 38.05 -20.30
CA ALA A 61 17.29 38.60 -21.09
C ALA A 61 16.39 39.56 -20.27
N TYR A 62 15.38 40.13 -20.91
CA TYR A 62 14.46 41.08 -20.26
C TYR A 62 13.37 40.41 -19.41
N ALA A 63 13.04 39.16 -19.73
CA ALA A 63 12.00 38.43 -19.03
C ALA A 63 12.34 36.96 -18.88
N LEU A 64 11.90 36.39 -17.77
CA LEU A 64 11.83 34.96 -17.53
C LEU A 64 10.37 34.53 -17.63
N VAL A 65 10.11 33.53 -18.46
CA VAL A 65 8.75 33.08 -18.78
C VAL A 65 8.60 31.61 -18.44
N SER A 66 7.52 31.23 -17.76
CA SER A 66 7.22 29.82 -17.51
C SER A 66 6.76 29.13 -18.80
N LYS A 67 6.95 27.81 -18.87
CA LYS A 67 6.20 26.99 -19.83
C LYS A 67 4.70 27.30 -19.70
N SER A 68 3.99 27.35 -20.83
CA SER A 68 2.55 27.57 -20.83
C SER A 68 1.85 26.50 -20.00
N LEU A 69 1.10 26.95 -18.99
CA LEU A 69 0.24 26.11 -18.20
C LEU A 69 -1.07 25.94 -18.96
N GLU A 70 -1.17 24.81 -19.64
CA GLU A 70 -2.35 24.40 -20.37
C GLU A 70 -3.38 23.82 -19.39
N LEU A 71 -4.35 24.64 -18.99
CA LEU A 71 -5.49 24.19 -18.19
C LEU A 71 -6.62 23.74 -19.13
N THR A 72 -6.43 22.60 -19.81
CA THR A 72 -7.50 21.98 -20.64
C THR A 72 -8.47 21.13 -19.83
N THR A 73 -9.63 20.88 -20.43
CA THR A 73 -10.66 19.95 -19.99
C THR A 73 -10.46 18.52 -20.49
N GLN A 74 -9.34 18.15 -21.15
CA GLN A 74 -9.23 16.83 -21.78
C GLN A 74 -8.46 15.78 -20.94
N LEU A 75 -9.27 14.91 -20.33
CA LEU A 75 -9.06 13.48 -20.01
C LEU A 75 -8.18 13.12 -18.79
N GLY A 76 -8.69 13.40 -17.58
CA GLY A 76 -8.23 12.77 -16.33
C GLY A 76 -9.37 12.58 -15.30
N PRO A 77 -9.26 11.66 -14.31
CA PRO A 77 -10.34 11.28 -13.38
C PRO A 77 -10.90 12.38 -12.42
N GLY A 78 -10.44 13.63 -12.54
CA GLY A 78 -10.65 14.71 -11.57
C GLY A 78 -11.51 15.90 -12.03
N GLU A 79 -12.16 15.84 -13.18
CA GLU A 79 -12.88 17.00 -13.77
C GLU A 79 -14.06 17.51 -12.91
N TRP A 80 -14.81 16.60 -12.27
CA TRP A 80 -15.85 16.96 -11.30
C TRP A 80 -15.28 17.75 -10.11
N ALA A 81 -14.01 17.53 -9.76
CA ALA A 81 -13.37 18.09 -8.59
C ALA A 81 -12.93 19.55 -8.82
N VAL A 82 -12.43 19.87 -10.02
CA VAL A 82 -12.09 21.26 -10.43
C VAL A 82 -13.35 22.12 -10.61
N ARG A 83 -14.49 21.50 -10.93
CA ARG A 83 -15.80 22.18 -11.01
C ARG A 83 -16.36 22.54 -9.63
N GLU A 84 -16.01 21.77 -8.60
CA GLU A 84 -16.47 21.96 -7.22
C GLU A 84 -15.56 22.88 -6.39
N ALA A 85 -14.24 22.88 -6.61
CA ALA A 85 -13.32 23.81 -5.94
C ALA A 85 -12.17 24.24 -6.87
N PRO A 86 -11.96 25.56 -7.06
CA PRO A 86 -10.89 26.05 -7.90
C PRO A 86 -9.52 25.86 -7.26
N VAL A 87 -8.49 25.63 -8.07
CA VAL A 87 -7.10 25.53 -7.62
C VAL A 87 -6.56 26.94 -7.38
N GLN A 88 -5.98 27.18 -6.20
CA GLN A 88 -5.34 28.44 -5.86
C GLN A 88 -3.83 28.30 -6.03
N LEU A 89 -3.22 29.22 -6.75
CA LEU A 89 -1.78 29.32 -6.93
C LEU A 89 -1.29 30.53 -6.14
N HIS A 90 -0.30 30.29 -5.29
CA HIS A 90 0.40 31.30 -4.51
C HIS A 90 1.85 31.34 -5.00
N VAL A 91 2.25 32.44 -5.63
CA VAL A 91 3.59 32.62 -6.18
C VAL A 91 4.30 33.66 -5.34
N GLN A 92 5.47 33.29 -4.81
CA GLN A 92 6.37 34.21 -4.14
C GLN A 92 7.64 34.38 -4.99
N ALA A 93 8.05 35.62 -5.16
CA ALA A 93 9.26 35.97 -5.88
C ALA A 93 10.06 36.95 -5.03
N THR A 94 11.36 36.72 -4.90
CA THR A 94 12.28 37.64 -4.23
C THR A 94 13.42 37.98 -5.16
N SER A 95 13.72 39.27 -5.29
CA SER A 95 14.88 39.72 -6.07
C SER A 95 16.18 39.18 -5.46
N GLY A 96 17.07 38.64 -6.29
CA GLY A 96 18.44 38.34 -5.88
C GLY A 96 19.29 39.60 -5.58
N ARG A 97 18.77 40.78 -5.94
CA ARG A 97 19.38 42.09 -5.72
C ARG A 97 18.57 42.90 -4.69
N PRO A 98 19.15 43.30 -3.53
CA PRO A 98 18.42 43.89 -2.40
C PRO A 98 17.55 45.11 -2.75
N ASP A 99 18.04 45.98 -3.63
CA ASP A 99 17.38 47.25 -3.99
C ASP A 99 16.65 47.19 -5.34
N ALA A 100 16.70 46.05 -6.04
CA ALA A 100 16.04 45.93 -7.34
C ALA A 100 14.57 45.55 -7.15
N ALA A 101 13.68 46.37 -7.70
CA ALA A 101 12.28 46.05 -7.77
C ALA A 101 12.03 45.00 -8.85
N ILE A 102 11.31 43.93 -8.49
CA ILE A 102 10.89 42.88 -9.41
C ILE A 102 9.40 43.00 -9.70
N PHE A 103 9.01 42.48 -10.85
CA PHE A 103 7.64 42.29 -11.26
C PHE A 103 7.39 40.80 -11.47
N ILE A 104 6.28 40.32 -10.94
CA ILE A 104 5.70 39.02 -11.30
C ILE A 104 4.28 39.24 -11.81
N GLY A 105 3.85 38.43 -12.77
CA GLY A 105 2.51 38.53 -13.33
C GLY A 105 2.06 37.25 -14.04
N ILE A 106 0.77 36.96 -13.94
CA ILE A 106 0.11 35.86 -14.64
C ILE A 106 -0.89 36.45 -15.64
N ALA A 107 -0.77 36.07 -16.90
CA ALA A 107 -1.65 36.51 -17.98
C ALA A 107 -1.89 35.39 -19.00
N PRO A 108 -2.92 35.50 -19.85
CA PRO A 108 -3.14 34.57 -20.94
C PRO A 108 -1.91 34.50 -21.85
N THR A 109 -1.52 33.29 -22.28
CA THR A 109 -0.31 33.08 -23.09
C THR A 109 -0.30 33.88 -24.40
N ALA A 110 -1.47 34.15 -24.98
CA ALA A 110 -1.61 34.98 -26.18
C ALA A 110 -1.24 36.45 -25.93
N ASP A 111 -1.65 37.00 -24.78
CA ASP A 111 -1.36 38.38 -24.40
C ASP A 111 0.11 38.54 -24.05
N VAL A 112 0.69 37.57 -23.32
CA VAL A 112 2.14 37.54 -23.02
C VAL A 112 2.97 37.50 -24.29
N ARG A 113 2.59 36.68 -25.28
CA ARG A 113 3.28 36.61 -26.57
C ARG A 113 3.22 37.95 -27.32
N THR A 114 2.11 38.66 -27.22
CA THR A 114 1.94 39.98 -27.84
C THR A 114 2.79 41.03 -27.14
N PHE A 115 2.79 41.02 -25.80
CA PHE A 115 3.60 41.95 -24.98
C PHE A 115 5.10 41.77 -25.19
N LEU A 116 5.57 40.53 -25.33
CA LEU A 116 6.99 40.21 -25.57
C LEU A 116 7.36 40.13 -27.05
N SER A 117 6.48 40.59 -27.95
CA SER A 117 6.74 40.55 -29.39
C SER A 117 7.98 41.39 -29.74
N GLY A 118 9.03 40.71 -30.22
CA GLY A 118 10.30 41.34 -30.57
C GLY A 118 11.22 41.66 -29.37
N VAL A 119 10.85 41.29 -28.15
CA VAL A 119 11.65 41.44 -26.93
C VAL A 119 12.43 40.14 -26.68
N ALA A 120 13.69 40.24 -26.23
CA ALA A 120 14.46 39.06 -25.84
C ALA A 120 13.99 38.51 -24.48
N TYR A 121 13.62 37.23 -24.41
CA TYR A 121 13.20 36.56 -23.17
C TYR A 121 13.64 35.09 -23.15
N ASP A 122 13.77 34.53 -21.95
CA ASP A 122 14.07 33.12 -21.75
C ASP A 122 12.86 32.37 -21.22
N GLU A 123 12.52 31.25 -21.86
CA GLU A 123 11.45 30.34 -21.45
C GLU A 123 12.04 29.17 -20.64
N VAL A 124 11.49 28.92 -19.45
CA VAL A 124 11.86 27.76 -18.63
C VAL A 124 11.21 26.50 -19.21
N VAL A 125 12.00 25.66 -19.87
CA VAL A 125 11.52 24.43 -20.54
C VAL A 125 11.43 23.27 -19.56
N ARG A 126 12.43 23.14 -18.69
CA ARG A 126 12.57 22.04 -17.74
C ARG A 126 13.25 22.53 -16.47
N ALA A 127 12.65 22.22 -15.33
CA ALA A 127 13.22 22.45 -14.01
C ALA A 127 13.24 21.10 -13.28
N GLU A 128 14.40 20.47 -13.19
CA GLU A 128 14.60 19.26 -12.39
C GLU A 128 15.08 19.66 -11.01
N THR A 129 14.45 19.12 -9.96
CA THR A 129 14.75 19.48 -8.57
C THR A 129 15.92 18.67 -8.00
N LYS A 130 16.23 17.48 -8.56
CA LYS A 130 17.31 16.61 -8.07
C LYS A 130 17.96 15.77 -9.19
N PRO A 131 19.20 16.10 -9.63
CA PRO A 131 19.99 17.30 -9.31
C PRO A 131 19.33 18.58 -9.87
N SER A 132 19.60 19.76 -9.28
CA SER A 132 19.05 21.02 -9.79
C SER A 132 19.60 21.34 -11.18
N ARG A 133 18.76 21.19 -12.21
CA ARG A 133 19.08 21.56 -13.60
C ARG A 133 17.90 22.32 -14.19
N ILE A 134 18.19 23.55 -14.61
CA ILE A 134 17.22 24.43 -15.25
C ILE A 134 17.64 24.58 -16.71
N GLU A 135 16.77 24.19 -17.64
CA GLU A 135 16.97 24.36 -19.07
C GLU A 135 16.12 25.52 -19.58
N TYR A 136 16.80 26.48 -20.19
CA TYR A 136 16.19 27.65 -20.81
C TYR A 136 16.13 27.50 -22.33
N ARG A 137 15.05 28.00 -22.92
CA ARG A 137 14.97 28.26 -24.36
C ARG A 137 14.98 29.77 -24.57
N ALA A 138 16.05 30.25 -25.18
CA ALA A 138 16.21 31.66 -25.50
C ALA A 138 15.34 32.04 -26.71
N HIS A 139 14.60 33.13 -26.58
CA HIS A 139 13.87 33.79 -27.66
C HIS A 139 14.54 35.12 -27.94
N ALA A 140 15.06 35.30 -29.17
CA ALA A 140 15.79 36.49 -29.56
C ALA A 140 14.85 37.66 -29.88
N GLY A 141 15.29 38.86 -29.53
CA GLY A 141 14.57 40.10 -29.82
C GLY A 141 15.47 41.33 -29.65
N THR A 142 15.08 42.45 -30.27
CA THR A 142 15.83 43.72 -30.22
C THR A 142 15.01 44.87 -29.63
N ALA A 143 13.73 44.65 -29.33
CA ALA A 143 12.86 45.65 -28.73
C ALA A 143 13.02 45.68 -27.21
N THR A 144 12.82 46.87 -26.63
CA THR A 144 12.74 47.07 -25.18
C THR A 144 11.30 46.88 -24.73
N PRO A 145 11.01 46.07 -23.69
CA PRO A 145 9.65 45.89 -23.21
C PRO A 145 9.10 47.17 -22.58
N ALA A 146 7.79 47.37 -22.71
CA ALA A 146 7.10 48.38 -21.91
C ALA A 146 7.09 47.98 -20.43
N ARG A 147 6.88 48.94 -19.52
CA ARG A 147 6.82 48.64 -18.08
C ARG A 147 5.69 47.64 -17.79
N PRO A 148 5.99 46.51 -17.14
CA PRO A 148 5.00 45.45 -16.99
C PRO A 148 3.84 45.87 -16.09
N ALA A 149 4.10 46.60 -15.00
CA ALA A 149 3.06 47.09 -14.08
C ALA A 149 2.08 48.11 -14.70
N ALA A 150 2.41 48.68 -15.86
CA ALA A 150 1.53 49.63 -16.56
C ALA A 150 0.53 48.94 -17.51
N GLN A 151 0.65 47.63 -17.74
CA GLN A 151 -0.21 46.89 -18.64
C GLN A 151 -1.45 46.35 -17.92
N SER A 152 -2.62 46.39 -18.56
CA SER A 152 -3.89 45.89 -17.99
C SER A 152 -4.21 44.42 -18.30
N MET A 153 -3.35 43.74 -19.06
CA MET A 153 -3.51 42.33 -19.46
C MET A 153 -3.31 41.32 -18.34
N TRP A 154 -2.73 41.74 -17.21
CA TRP A 154 -2.41 40.84 -16.10
C TRP A 154 -3.69 40.44 -15.37
N SER A 155 -3.93 39.14 -15.24
CA SER A 155 -5.00 38.64 -14.38
C SER A 155 -4.64 38.80 -12.91
N ALA A 156 -3.35 38.68 -12.58
CA ALA A 156 -2.80 38.99 -11.27
C ALA A 156 -1.34 39.39 -11.43
N SER A 157 -0.90 40.42 -10.70
CA SER A 157 0.47 40.93 -10.77
C SER A 157 0.86 41.61 -9.47
N ALA A 158 2.15 41.56 -9.15
CA ALA A 158 2.75 42.29 -8.04
C ALA A 158 4.10 42.89 -8.48
N SER A 159 4.41 44.08 -7.98
CA SER A 159 5.63 44.80 -8.34
C SER A 159 6.15 45.57 -7.14
N GLY A 160 7.45 45.45 -6.84
CA GLY A 160 8.04 46.16 -5.72
C GLY A 160 9.42 45.62 -5.33
N VAL A 161 10.00 46.25 -4.31
CA VAL A 161 11.26 45.82 -3.67
C VAL A 161 10.96 44.74 -2.62
N GLY A 162 11.88 43.80 -2.43
CA GLY A 162 11.71 42.68 -1.50
C GLY A 162 10.86 41.55 -2.07
N THR A 163 10.26 40.74 -1.20
CA THR A 163 9.42 39.61 -1.60
C THR A 163 8.07 40.10 -2.10
N GLN A 164 7.74 39.75 -3.34
CA GLN A 164 6.46 40.01 -3.98
C GLN A 164 5.66 38.72 -4.04
N THR A 165 4.35 38.84 -3.83
CA THR A 165 3.46 37.70 -3.71
C THR A 165 2.22 37.90 -4.58
N ILE A 166 1.82 36.83 -5.28
CA ILE A 166 0.58 36.80 -6.06
C ILE A 166 -0.25 35.60 -5.63
N ASP A 167 -1.52 35.87 -5.29
CA ASP A 167 -2.56 34.87 -5.15
C ASP A 167 -3.43 34.88 -6.41
N TRP A 168 -3.42 33.76 -7.15
CA TRP A 168 -4.17 33.61 -8.39
C TRP A 168 -5.04 32.35 -8.36
N THR A 169 -6.32 32.53 -8.67
CA THR A 169 -7.25 31.40 -8.79
C THR A 169 -7.22 30.90 -10.23
N ALA A 170 -6.90 29.62 -10.43
CA ALA A 170 -6.72 29.05 -11.75
C ALA A 170 -8.01 29.09 -12.58
N GLN A 171 -7.91 29.65 -13.79
CA GLN A 171 -9.02 29.76 -14.75
C GLN A 171 -8.74 28.90 -15.98
N ARG A 172 -9.80 28.48 -16.68
CA ARG A 172 -9.64 27.71 -17.93
C ARG A 172 -8.91 28.54 -18.98
N GLY A 173 -7.93 27.94 -19.66
CA GLY A 173 -7.15 28.60 -20.71
C GLY A 173 -5.67 28.25 -20.68
N GLN A 174 -4.90 28.95 -21.52
CA GLN A 174 -3.44 28.90 -21.54
C GLN A 174 -2.92 30.08 -20.74
N TRP A 175 -2.18 29.80 -19.67
CA TRP A 175 -1.67 30.83 -18.78
C TRP A 175 -0.15 30.77 -18.69
N THR A 176 0.47 31.93 -18.57
CA THR A 176 1.91 32.07 -18.50
C THR A 176 2.28 32.98 -17.35
N LEU A 177 3.18 32.50 -16.48
CA LEU A 177 3.81 33.30 -15.44
C LEU A 177 5.03 34.00 -16.03
N VAL A 178 5.15 35.29 -15.74
CA VAL A 178 6.24 36.15 -16.20
C VAL A 178 6.91 36.77 -14.99
N ALA A 179 8.25 36.74 -14.96
CA ALA A 179 9.07 37.46 -14.00
C ALA A 179 10.02 38.41 -14.75
N MET A 180 10.08 39.66 -14.32
CA MET A 180 10.85 40.73 -14.95
C MET A 180 11.39 41.70 -13.91
N ASN A 181 12.38 42.51 -14.27
CA ASN A 181 12.68 43.71 -13.49
C ASN A 181 11.54 44.72 -13.67
N ALA A 182 11.12 45.38 -12.59
CA ALA A 182 9.94 46.27 -12.61
C ALA A 182 10.10 47.49 -13.54
N ASP A 183 11.35 47.89 -13.80
CA ASP A 183 11.71 48.99 -14.70
C ASP A 183 11.81 48.56 -16.18
N GLY A 184 11.74 47.26 -16.48
CA GLY A 184 11.93 46.70 -17.81
C GLY A 184 13.39 46.57 -18.24
N SER A 185 14.35 46.62 -17.30
CA SER A 185 15.76 46.40 -17.57
C SER A 185 16.09 44.90 -17.78
N PRO A 186 17.13 44.56 -18.58
CA PRO A 186 17.58 43.18 -18.73
C PRO A 186 18.33 42.69 -17.48
N GLY A 187 18.54 41.37 -17.38
CA GLY A 187 19.23 40.77 -16.24
C GLY A 187 18.27 40.47 -15.09
N VAL A 188 17.41 39.48 -15.27
CA VAL A 188 16.44 39.05 -14.26
C VAL A 188 17.11 38.01 -13.36
N ASP A 189 17.16 38.28 -12.06
CA ASP A 189 17.69 37.39 -11.03
C ASP A 189 16.66 37.32 -9.89
N VAL A 190 15.99 36.17 -9.78
CA VAL A 190 14.82 35.99 -8.93
C VAL A 190 14.80 34.61 -8.28
N ASP A 191 14.57 34.59 -6.97
CA ASP A 191 14.24 33.40 -6.21
C ASP A 191 12.73 33.20 -6.27
N LEU A 192 12.28 32.13 -6.93
CA LEU A 192 10.87 31.83 -7.14
C LEU A 192 10.46 30.61 -6.33
N GLN A 193 9.31 30.75 -5.66
CA GLN A 193 8.61 29.66 -5.01
C GLN A 193 7.15 29.65 -5.48
N VAL A 194 6.69 28.46 -5.85
CA VAL A 194 5.30 28.25 -6.27
C VAL A 194 4.64 27.32 -5.26
N ALA A 195 3.47 27.74 -4.78
CA ALA A 195 2.69 27.01 -3.82
C ALA A 195 1.28 26.82 -4.39
N MET A 196 0.75 25.61 -4.32
CA MET A 196 -0.57 25.29 -4.86
C MET A 196 -1.48 24.79 -3.74
N LYS A 197 -2.68 25.33 -3.64
CA LYS A 197 -3.73 24.83 -2.77
C LYS A 197 -4.85 24.22 -3.60
N ALA A 198 -5.14 22.96 -3.30
CA ALA A 198 -6.12 22.17 -4.04
C ALA A 198 -7.03 21.42 -3.04
N ASP A 199 -8.02 22.13 -2.53
CA ASP A 199 -8.92 21.64 -1.47
C ASP A 199 -9.76 20.43 -1.93
N TRP A 200 -9.99 20.31 -3.24
CA TRP A 200 -10.71 19.18 -3.84
C TRP A 200 -10.01 17.83 -3.63
N LEU A 201 -8.67 17.80 -3.52
CA LEU A 201 -7.94 16.54 -3.33
C LEU A 201 -8.30 15.86 -2.01
N GLY A 202 -8.55 16.65 -0.95
CA GLY A 202 -8.98 16.12 0.35
C GLY A 202 -10.36 15.48 0.26
N ALA A 203 -11.33 16.20 -0.32
CA ALA A 203 -12.68 15.67 -0.55
C ALA A 203 -12.66 14.44 -1.46
N PHE A 204 -11.80 14.44 -2.47
CA PHE A 204 -11.62 13.29 -3.36
C PHE A 204 -11.06 12.07 -2.65
N ALA A 205 -9.97 12.20 -1.89
CA ALA A 205 -9.40 11.10 -1.13
C ALA A 205 -10.44 10.52 -0.15
N GLN A 206 -11.25 11.38 0.47
CA GLN A 206 -12.34 10.95 1.35
C GLN A 206 -13.44 10.18 0.61
N ARG A 207 -13.91 10.68 -0.54
CA ARG A 207 -14.91 9.98 -1.39
C ARG A 207 -14.38 8.63 -1.87
N LEU A 208 -13.11 8.57 -2.28
CA LEU A 208 -12.44 7.34 -2.69
C LEU A 208 -12.38 6.33 -1.54
N ALA A 209 -12.06 6.80 -0.33
CA ALA A 209 -12.01 5.96 0.87
C ALA A 209 -13.39 5.38 1.22
N PHE A 210 -14.44 6.21 1.22
CA PHE A 210 -15.80 5.72 1.45
C PHE A 210 -16.24 4.74 0.36
N GLY A 211 -16.04 5.06 -0.92
CA GLY A 211 -16.40 4.17 -2.03
C GLY A 211 -15.68 2.83 -1.97
N GLY A 212 -14.38 2.85 -1.70
CA GLY A 212 -13.57 1.65 -1.47
C GLY A 212 -14.09 0.83 -0.28
N PHE A 213 -14.39 1.49 0.84
CA PHE A 213 -14.94 0.85 2.03
C PHE A 213 -16.29 0.18 1.78
N PHE A 214 -17.25 0.86 1.13
CA PHE A 214 -18.56 0.28 0.84
C PHE A 214 -18.45 -0.87 -0.16
N THR A 215 -17.62 -0.74 -1.19
CA THR A 215 -17.34 -1.82 -2.14
C THR A 215 -16.72 -3.03 -1.44
N LEU A 216 -15.79 -2.79 -0.51
CA LEU A 216 -15.21 -3.83 0.32
C LEU A 216 -16.29 -4.53 1.15
N VAL A 217 -17.13 -3.79 1.87
CA VAL A 217 -18.24 -4.35 2.67
C VAL A 217 -19.18 -5.18 1.81
N ILE A 218 -19.54 -4.73 0.61
CA ILE A 218 -20.41 -5.48 -0.32
C ILE A 218 -19.73 -6.77 -0.79
N GLY A 219 -18.47 -6.72 -1.17
CA GLY A 219 -17.71 -7.91 -1.56
C GLY A 219 -17.61 -8.92 -0.42
N VAL A 220 -17.33 -8.43 0.80
CA VAL A 220 -17.29 -9.26 2.02
C VAL A 220 -18.65 -9.90 2.29
N ALA A 221 -19.75 -9.13 2.22
CA ALA A 221 -21.09 -9.66 2.40
C ALA A 221 -21.45 -10.73 1.36
N ALA A 222 -21.02 -10.57 0.11
CA ALA A 222 -21.22 -11.56 -0.96
C ALA A 222 -20.42 -12.85 -0.72
N VAL A 223 -19.16 -12.75 -0.27
CA VAL A 223 -18.34 -13.92 0.11
C VAL A 223 -18.97 -14.65 1.31
N VAL A 224 -19.39 -13.90 2.33
CA VAL A 224 -20.04 -14.42 3.53
C VAL A 224 -21.35 -15.14 3.18
N PHE A 225 -22.20 -14.51 2.36
CA PHE A 225 -23.45 -15.13 1.89
C PHE A 225 -23.21 -16.39 1.05
N GLY A 226 -22.20 -16.37 0.18
CA GLY A 226 -21.77 -17.55 -0.59
C GLY A 226 -21.26 -18.71 0.29
N GLY A 227 -20.58 -18.39 1.40
CA GLY A 227 -20.08 -19.36 2.38
C GLY A 227 -21.14 -19.94 3.32
N PHE A 228 -22.26 -19.25 3.53
CA PHE A 228 -23.38 -19.72 4.35
C PHE A 228 -24.37 -20.63 3.61
N LEU A 229 -24.19 -20.86 2.30
CA LEU A 229 -25.04 -21.78 1.54
C LEU A 229 -24.67 -23.24 1.89
N PRO A 230 -25.59 -24.03 2.48
CA PRO A 230 -25.28 -25.35 3.04
C PRO A 230 -24.66 -26.28 1.99
N ALA A 231 -23.51 -26.87 2.30
CA ALA A 231 -22.88 -27.95 1.54
C ALA A 231 -22.97 -29.25 2.35
N GLN A 232 -23.07 -30.39 1.66
CA GLN A 232 -23.07 -31.70 2.30
C GLN A 232 -21.70 -31.96 2.93
N THR A 233 -21.69 -32.23 4.23
CA THR A 233 -20.49 -32.49 5.03
C THR A 233 -19.99 -33.93 4.81
N PRO A 234 -18.73 -34.17 4.42
CA PRO A 234 -18.09 -35.46 4.63
C PRO A 234 -17.77 -35.67 6.13
N PRO A 235 -17.71 -36.92 6.62
CA PRO A 235 -17.56 -37.22 8.04
C PRO A 235 -16.22 -36.73 8.61
N SER A 236 -16.28 -36.17 9.83
CA SER A 236 -15.15 -35.66 10.61
C SER A 236 -14.06 -36.72 10.85
N PRO A 237 -12.77 -36.39 10.69
CA PRO A 237 -11.69 -37.22 11.22
C PRO A 237 -11.55 -37.03 12.74
N THR A 238 -11.06 -38.09 13.39
CA THR A 238 -10.75 -38.25 14.81
C THR A 238 -10.15 -37.00 15.47
N SER A 239 -10.71 -36.59 16.63
CA SER A 239 -10.18 -35.47 17.42
C SER A 239 -8.69 -35.68 17.74
N PRO A 240 -7.79 -34.76 17.34
CA PRO A 240 -6.38 -34.84 17.69
C PRO A 240 -6.17 -34.67 19.19
N ALA A 241 -5.12 -35.31 19.74
CA ALA A 241 -4.76 -35.22 21.16
C ALA A 241 -4.27 -33.82 21.57
N GLU A 242 -3.76 -33.01 20.62
CA GLU A 242 -3.41 -31.60 20.83
C GLU A 242 -4.40 -30.69 20.05
N PRO A 243 -4.92 -29.60 20.65
CA PRO A 243 -5.91 -28.72 20.01
C PRO A 243 -5.43 -28.01 18.74
N VAL A 244 -4.11 -27.81 18.60
CA VAL A 244 -3.45 -27.21 17.43
C VAL A 244 -2.23 -28.06 17.11
N ALA A 245 -2.32 -28.88 16.07
CA ALA A 245 -1.23 -29.76 15.64
C ALA A 245 -0.58 -29.22 14.37
N LEU A 246 0.73 -28.98 14.45
CA LEU A 246 1.58 -28.62 13.31
C LEU A 246 2.73 -29.63 13.24
N GLU A 247 2.71 -30.42 12.17
CA GLU A 247 3.71 -31.47 11.93
C GLU A 247 4.47 -31.17 10.63
N ALA A 248 5.72 -31.65 10.62
CA ALA A 248 6.63 -31.56 9.49
C ALA A 248 7.54 -32.79 9.48
N SER A 249 7.55 -33.52 8.38
CA SER A 249 8.50 -34.62 8.15
C SER A 249 9.54 -34.20 7.13
N LEU A 250 10.83 -34.26 7.48
CA LEU A 250 11.92 -34.00 6.54
C LEU A 250 11.89 -35.01 5.38
N ASP A 251 11.73 -34.51 4.16
CA ASP A 251 11.55 -35.31 2.95
C ASP A 251 12.92 -35.50 2.25
N ALA A 252 13.73 -36.40 2.82
CA ALA A 252 15.09 -36.68 2.35
C ALA A 252 15.12 -37.81 1.29
N PRO A 253 16.06 -37.78 0.31
CA PRO A 253 17.15 -36.81 0.16
C PRO A 253 16.72 -35.49 -0.50
N LEU A 254 17.20 -34.37 0.05
CA LEU A 254 17.00 -33.04 -0.52
C LEU A 254 18.11 -32.70 -1.52
N SER A 255 17.75 -31.99 -2.59
CA SER A 255 18.69 -31.47 -3.57
C SER A 255 19.55 -30.34 -2.98
N ARG A 256 20.85 -30.40 -3.28
CA ARG A 256 21.86 -29.46 -2.77
C ARG A 256 21.66 -28.03 -3.27
N TRP A 257 21.09 -27.86 -4.47
CA TRP A 257 21.05 -26.58 -5.19
C TRP A 257 19.63 -26.05 -5.38
N LEU A 258 18.61 -26.90 -5.28
CA LEU A 258 17.23 -26.54 -5.68
C LEU A 258 16.70 -25.37 -4.83
N TRP A 259 17.09 -25.27 -3.55
CA TRP A 259 16.70 -24.18 -2.66
C TRP A 259 17.04 -22.77 -3.21
N LEU A 260 18.07 -22.63 -4.05
CA LEU A 260 18.43 -21.37 -4.72
C LEU A 260 17.40 -20.94 -5.78
N VAL A 261 16.62 -21.89 -6.31
CA VAL A 261 15.66 -21.67 -7.41
C VAL A 261 14.21 -21.75 -6.92
N LYS A 262 13.94 -22.51 -5.83
CA LYS A 262 12.58 -22.73 -5.29
C LYS A 262 11.79 -21.45 -5.03
N TRP A 263 12.46 -20.38 -4.59
CA TRP A 263 11.79 -19.13 -4.26
C TRP A 263 11.12 -18.48 -5.48
N PHE A 264 11.65 -18.68 -6.70
CA PHE A 264 10.97 -18.28 -7.93
C PHE A 264 9.70 -19.09 -8.17
N LEU A 265 9.75 -20.41 -7.95
CA LEU A 265 8.60 -21.30 -8.10
C LEU A 265 7.50 -21.02 -7.06
N ALA A 266 7.86 -20.42 -5.92
CA ALA A 266 6.91 -20.00 -4.88
C ALA A 266 6.20 -18.66 -5.20
N ILE A 267 6.64 -17.89 -6.20
CA ILE A 267 6.03 -16.59 -6.56
C ILE A 267 4.52 -16.71 -6.83
N PRO A 268 4.04 -17.67 -7.65
CA PRO A 268 2.60 -17.83 -7.87
C PRO A 268 1.83 -18.12 -6.58
N HIS A 269 2.40 -18.89 -5.65
CA HIS A 269 1.80 -19.12 -4.34
C HIS A 269 1.72 -17.85 -3.51
N PHE A 270 2.79 -17.05 -3.47
CA PHE A 270 2.79 -15.78 -2.72
C PHE A 270 1.73 -14.82 -3.22
N VAL A 271 1.55 -14.74 -4.54
CA VAL A 271 0.49 -13.92 -5.13
C VAL A 271 -0.88 -14.37 -4.64
N VAL A 272 -1.19 -15.67 -4.70
CA VAL A 272 -2.50 -16.17 -4.24
C VAL A 272 -2.67 -16.06 -2.71
N LEU A 273 -1.63 -16.39 -1.95
CA LEU A 273 -1.63 -16.29 -0.50
C LEU A 273 -1.76 -14.84 -0.02
N LEU A 274 -1.26 -13.86 -0.77
CA LEU A 274 -1.48 -12.44 -0.47
C LEU A 274 -2.98 -12.11 -0.50
N PHE A 275 -3.70 -12.57 -1.52
CA PHE A 275 -5.15 -12.38 -1.59
C PHE A 275 -5.89 -13.15 -0.49
N LEU A 276 -5.46 -14.39 -0.21
CA LEU A 276 -6.06 -15.19 0.87
C LEU A 276 -5.75 -14.66 2.26
N LEU A 277 -4.63 -13.96 2.46
CA LEU A 277 -4.32 -13.28 3.71
C LEU A 277 -5.37 -12.19 4.01
N VAL A 278 -5.74 -11.41 2.99
CA VAL A 278 -6.80 -10.40 3.12
C VAL A 278 -8.13 -11.08 3.47
N ALA A 279 -8.48 -12.15 2.76
CA ALA A 279 -9.67 -12.94 3.07
C ALA A 279 -9.64 -13.47 4.52
N PHE A 280 -8.52 -14.05 4.97
CA PHE A 280 -8.34 -14.55 6.32
C PHE A 280 -8.57 -13.50 7.41
N VAL A 281 -8.03 -12.29 7.22
CA VAL A 281 -8.23 -11.17 8.16
C VAL A 281 -9.71 -10.79 8.22
N VAL A 282 -10.36 -10.62 7.07
CA VAL A 282 -11.78 -10.30 6.99
C VAL A 282 -12.64 -11.38 7.66
N LEU A 283 -12.42 -12.66 7.33
CA LEU A 283 -13.18 -13.76 7.88
C LEU A 283 -12.97 -13.89 9.39
N THR A 284 -11.77 -13.57 9.89
CA THR A 284 -11.50 -13.47 11.33
C THR A 284 -12.31 -12.36 11.99
N VAL A 285 -12.45 -11.19 11.36
CA VAL A 285 -13.31 -10.09 11.87
C VAL A 285 -14.79 -10.49 11.87
N VAL A 286 -15.26 -11.17 10.82
CA VAL A 286 -16.64 -11.71 10.79
C VAL A 286 -16.83 -12.75 11.90
N ALA A 287 -15.86 -13.65 12.09
CA ALA A 287 -15.88 -14.64 13.16
C ALA A 287 -15.87 -14.00 14.55
N PHE A 288 -15.14 -12.90 14.75
CA PHE A 288 -15.17 -12.13 15.99
C PHE A 288 -16.59 -11.71 16.38
N PHE A 289 -17.34 -11.10 15.46
CA PHE A 289 -18.72 -10.72 15.72
C PHE A 289 -19.61 -11.94 15.91
N ALA A 290 -19.45 -12.99 15.10
CA ALA A 290 -20.20 -14.23 15.26
C ALA A 290 -20.00 -14.84 16.65
N ILE A 291 -18.76 -14.90 17.15
CA ILE A 291 -18.44 -15.40 18.49
C ILE A 291 -19.05 -14.51 19.58
N LEU A 292 -18.98 -13.18 19.42
CA LEU A 292 -19.54 -12.23 20.38
C LEU A 292 -21.05 -12.42 20.57
N PHE A 293 -21.79 -12.64 19.48
CA PHE A 293 -23.24 -12.81 19.51
C PHE A 293 -23.69 -14.25 19.78
N THR A 294 -22.94 -15.26 19.33
CA THR A 294 -23.39 -16.66 19.28
C THR A 294 -22.55 -17.64 20.09
N GLU A 295 -21.40 -17.23 20.66
CA GLU A 295 -20.39 -18.09 21.30
C GLU A 295 -19.79 -19.16 20.36
N ARG A 296 -20.07 -19.08 19.06
CA ARG A 296 -19.67 -20.10 18.09
C ARG A 296 -18.90 -19.47 16.95
N TYR A 297 -17.83 -20.15 16.53
CA TYR A 297 -17.13 -19.86 15.30
C TYR A 297 -17.90 -20.53 14.15
N PRO A 298 -18.43 -19.80 13.16
CA PRO A 298 -19.13 -20.44 12.05
C PRO A 298 -18.24 -21.47 11.33
N LEU A 299 -18.69 -22.72 11.22
CA LEU A 299 -17.87 -23.84 10.73
C LEU A 299 -17.25 -23.57 9.35
N ALA A 300 -18.01 -23.02 8.41
CA ALA A 300 -17.50 -22.69 7.08
C ALA A 300 -16.36 -21.66 7.10
N LEU A 301 -16.45 -20.64 7.97
CA LEU A 301 -15.38 -19.66 8.16
C LEU A 301 -14.15 -20.30 8.82
N PHE A 302 -14.38 -21.16 9.80
CA PHE A 302 -13.32 -21.88 10.51
C PHE A 302 -12.53 -22.78 9.55
N GLU A 303 -13.21 -23.63 8.78
CA GLU A 303 -12.58 -24.54 7.81
C GLU A 303 -11.82 -23.77 6.73
N THR A 304 -12.39 -22.66 6.25
CA THR A 304 -11.73 -21.79 5.27
C THR A 304 -10.45 -21.20 5.84
N ASN A 305 -10.51 -20.60 7.04
CA ASN A 305 -9.35 -19.98 7.67
C ASN A 305 -8.27 -21.01 8.03
N VAL A 306 -8.64 -22.18 8.56
CA VAL A 306 -7.69 -23.29 8.80
C VAL A 306 -7.09 -23.77 7.48
N GLY A 307 -7.87 -23.84 6.40
CA GLY A 307 -7.38 -24.19 5.07
C GLY A 307 -6.34 -23.21 4.51
N ILE A 308 -6.54 -21.90 4.74
CA ILE A 308 -5.59 -20.85 4.36
C ILE A 308 -4.27 -21.02 5.13
N LEU A 309 -4.35 -21.20 6.46
CA LEU A 309 -3.16 -21.44 7.28
C LEU A 309 -2.43 -22.72 6.89
N ARG A 310 -3.16 -23.81 6.61
CA ARG A 310 -2.60 -25.08 6.15
C ARG A 310 -1.85 -24.92 4.83
N TRP A 311 -2.41 -24.18 3.89
CA TRP A 311 -1.73 -23.92 2.63
C TRP A 311 -0.50 -23.03 2.81
N GLY A 312 -0.63 -21.97 3.63
CA GLY A 312 0.50 -21.12 4.03
C GLY A 312 1.65 -21.93 4.61
N TRP A 313 1.36 -22.90 5.49
CA TRP A 313 2.37 -23.77 6.09
C TRP A 313 3.12 -24.60 5.05
N ARG A 314 2.41 -25.21 4.09
CA ARG A 314 3.05 -25.98 3.01
C ARG A 314 4.02 -25.14 2.18
N VAL A 315 3.62 -23.91 1.85
CA VAL A 315 4.42 -22.99 1.04
C VAL A 315 5.63 -22.48 1.82
N SER A 316 5.42 -22.09 3.07
CA SER A 316 6.52 -21.59 3.92
C SER A 316 7.51 -22.72 4.22
N TYR A 317 7.04 -23.94 4.52
CA TYR A 317 7.89 -25.13 4.72
C TYR A 317 8.76 -25.46 3.50
N TYR A 318 8.20 -25.36 2.30
CA TYR A 318 8.93 -25.56 1.03
C TYR A 318 9.97 -24.47 0.76
N ALA A 319 9.66 -23.20 1.06
CA ALA A 319 10.42 -22.05 0.57
C ALA A 319 11.40 -21.44 1.56
N TYR A 320 10.98 -21.13 2.79
CA TYR A 320 11.78 -20.27 3.70
C TYR A 320 11.69 -20.59 5.20
N SER A 321 10.68 -21.33 5.65
CA SER A 321 10.51 -21.69 7.08
C SER A 321 11.33 -22.92 7.49
N ALA A 322 11.64 -23.81 6.56
CA ALA A 322 12.38 -25.04 6.85
C ALA A 322 13.17 -25.62 5.66
N LEU A 323 12.84 -25.29 4.40
CA LEU A 323 13.44 -25.93 3.22
C LEU A 323 13.41 -27.48 3.28
N GLY A 324 12.40 -28.04 3.96
CA GLY A 324 12.39 -29.44 4.37
C GLY A 324 11.84 -30.42 3.33
N THR A 325 11.42 -29.96 2.16
CA THR A 325 10.95 -30.79 1.05
C THR A 325 11.23 -30.14 -0.30
N ASP A 326 11.54 -30.95 -1.31
CA ASP A 326 11.65 -30.54 -2.72
C ASP A 326 10.32 -30.66 -3.49
N ARG A 327 9.28 -31.24 -2.87
CA ARG A 327 7.97 -31.43 -3.49
C ARG A 327 7.25 -30.09 -3.63
N TYR A 328 6.78 -29.76 -4.83
CA TYR A 328 6.06 -28.51 -5.07
C TYR A 328 4.70 -28.47 -4.34
N PRO A 329 4.35 -27.39 -3.61
CA PRO A 329 3.10 -27.34 -2.84
C PRO A 329 1.84 -27.31 -3.72
N PRO A 330 0.82 -28.15 -3.45
CA PRO A 330 -0.44 -28.11 -4.20
C PRO A 330 -1.27 -26.86 -3.86
N PHE A 331 -1.93 -26.28 -4.87
CA PHE A 331 -2.88 -25.15 -4.75
C PHE A 331 -4.24 -25.62 -4.21
N THR A 332 -4.29 -25.96 -2.94
CA THR A 332 -5.52 -26.41 -2.29
C THR A 332 -5.61 -25.89 -0.86
N LEU A 333 -6.81 -25.62 -0.39
CA LEU A 333 -7.10 -25.34 1.03
C LEU A 333 -7.32 -26.63 1.82
N GLN A 334 -7.64 -27.73 1.12
CA GLN A 334 -7.93 -29.01 1.75
C GLN A 334 -6.67 -29.69 2.31
N GLN A 335 -6.88 -30.76 3.06
CA GLN A 335 -5.80 -31.68 3.39
C GLN A 335 -5.23 -32.28 2.11
N ALA A 336 -3.91 -32.47 2.10
CA ALA A 336 -3.19 -33.06 1.00
C ALA A 336 -2.12 -33.96 1.59
N ASP A 337 -1.82 -35.05 0.90
CA ASP A 337 -0.68 -35.92 1.22
C ASP A 337 0.63 -35.16 0.94
N TYR A 338 1.13 -34.48 1.96
CA TYR A 338 2.25 -33.56 1.89
C TYR A 338 3.02 -33.55 3.23
N PRO A 339 4.36 -33.43 3.23
CA PRO A 339 5.18 -33.55 4.45
C PRO A 339 4.98 -32.45 5.50
N ALA A 340 4.13 -31.45 5.23
CA ALA A 340 3.81 -30.35 6.14
C ALA A 340 2.30 -30.31 6.37
N THR A 341 1.87 -30.66 7.58
CA THR A 341 0.45 -30.77 7.95
C THR A 341 0.09 -29.77 9.06
N PHE A 342 -1.14 -29.27 8.99
CA PHE A 342 -1.68 -28.35 9.99
C PHE A 342 -3.16 -28.64 10.22
N ILE A 343 -3.51 -28.86 11.49
CA ILE A 343 -4.85 -29.21 11.96
C ILE A 343 -5.16 -28.39 13.20
N VAL A 344 -6.36 -27.84 13.26
CA VAL A 344 -6.91 -27.18 14.45
C VAL A 344 -8.21 -27.87 14.81
N ALA A 345 -8.33 -28.31 16.05
CA ALA A 345 -9.56 -28.91 16.55
C ALA A 345 -10.65 -27.84 16.67
N TYR A 346 -11.81 -28.09 16.06
CA TYR A 346 -12.93 -27.15 16.08
C TYR A 346 -13.43 -26.94 17.53
N PRO A 347 -13.53 -25.70 18.02
CA PRO A 347 -14.08 -25.43 19.34
C PRO A 347 -15.62 -25.44 19.29
N GLU A 348 -16.27 -26.24 20.14
CA GLU A 348 -17.74 -26.26 20.21
C GLU A 348 -18.32 -24.96 20.77
N ARG A 349 -17.58 -24.30 21.67
CA ARG A 349 -17.93 -23.01 22.28
C ARG A 349 -16.67 -22.17 22.50
N LEU A 350 -16.84 -20.86 22.37
CA LEU A 350 -15.80 -19.85 22.61
C LEU A 350 -16.34 -18.76 23.54
N SER A 351 -15.46 -18.19 24.36
CA SER A 351 -15.81 -17.14 25.31
C SER A 351 -15.98 -15.77 24.64
N ARG A 352 -17.14 -15.15 24.87
CA ARG A 352 -17.49 -13.81 24.34
C ARG A 352 -16.54 -12.72 24.81
N GLY A 353 -16.25 -12.71 26.12
CA GLY A 353 -15.41 -11.70 26.75
C GLY A 353 -13.93 -11.86 26.40
N LEU A 354 -13.45 -13.11 26.30
CA LEU A 354 -12.07 -13.35 25.87
C LEU A 354 -11.86 -12.93 24.42
N ALA A 355 -12.84 -13.11 23.54
CA ALA A 355 -12.73 -12.64 22.15
C ALA A 355 -12.45 -11.13 22.04
N LEU A 356 -12.85 -10.29 23.01
CA LEU A 356 -12.57 -8.85 23.02
C LEU A 356 -11.15 -8.50 23.43
N VAL A 357 -10.53 -9.32 24.27
CA VAL A 357 -9.26 -8.99 24.95
C VAL A 357 -8.11 -9.84 24.42
N LYS A 358 -8.36 -11.10 24.05
CA LYS A 358 -7.32 -12.09 23.81
C LYS A 358 -6.43 -11.77 22.61
N TRP A 359 -7.02 -11.31 21.52
CA TRP A 359 -6.34 -11.14 20.23
C TRP A 359 -5.43 -9.92 20.16
N TRP A 360 -5.63 -8.90 21.00
CA TRP A 360 -4.79 -7.69 20.96
C TRP A 360 -4.06 -7.40 22.26
N LEU A 361 -4.59 -7.82 23.43
CA LEU A 361 -3.97 -7.56 24.74
C LEU A 361 -3.19 -8.78 25.24
N LEU A 362 -3.86 -9.94 25.35
CA LEU A 362 -3.19 -11.16 25.84
C LEU A 362 -2.15 -11.68 24.84
N ALA A 363 -2.35 -11.44 23.54
CA ALA A 363 -1.39 -11.84 22.53
C ALA A 363 -0.16 -10.92 22.41
N ILE A 364 -0.10 -9.76 23.11
CA ILE A 364 1.04 -8.82 23.02
C ILE A 364 2.38 -9.48 23.34
N PRO A 365 2.54 -10.23 24.45
CA PRO A 365 3.81 -10.89 24.75
C PRO A 365 4.24 -11.82 23.63
N HIS A 366 3.30 -12.55 23.02
CA HIS A 366 3.59 -13.40 21.87
C HIS A 366 3.95 -12.59 20.64
N TYR A 367 3.26 -11.48 20.34
CA TYR A 367 3.58 -10.64 19.19
C TYR A 367 4.98 -10.03 19.26
N ILE A 368 5.43 -9.64 20.44
CA ILE A 368 6.79 -9.13 20.64
C ILE A 368 7.81 -10.25 20.34
N ILE A 369 7.60 -11.43 20.90
CA ILE A 369 8.57 -12.52 20.80
C ILE A 369 8.54 -13.17 19.40
N VAL A 370 7.36 -13.39 18.82
CA VAL A 370 7.18 -13.84 17.43
C VAL A 370 7.72 -12.79 16.46
N GLY A 371 7.46 -11.50 16.70
CA GLY A 371 8.02 -10.41 15.92
C GLY A 371 9.55 -10.42 15.93
N ALA A 372 10.17 -10.64 17.10
CA ALA A 372 11.62 -10.74 17.21
C ALA A 372 12.21 -11.96 16.47
N PHE A 373 11.51 -13.11 16.47
CA PHE A 373 12.04 -14.36 15.89
C PHE A 373 11.65 -14.62 14.43
N ALA A 374 10.47 -14.19 14.00
CA ALA A 374 9.90 -14.49 12.68
C ALA A 374 9.97 -13.30 11.72
N ALA A 375 9.99 -12.05 12.21
CA ALA A 375 10.03 -10.89 11.32
C ALA A 375 11.39 -10.79 10.63
N SER A 376 11.37 -10.69 9.30
CA SER A 376 12.53 -10.37 8.48
C SER A 376 12.22 -9.14 7.66
N GLY A 377 13.13 -8.17 7.60
CA GLY A 377 12.96 -6.90 6.91
C GLY A 377 14.31 -6.26 6.53
N PRO A 378 14.30 -5.08 5.89
CA PRO A 378 15.54 -4.41 5.49
C PRO A 378 16.49 -4.21 6.69
N GLY A 379 17.64 -4.88 6.67
CA GLY A 379 18.65 -4.82 7.74
C GLY A 379 18.41 -5.71 8.96
N ARG A 380 17.37 -6.56 8.99
CA ARG A 380 17.09 -7.51 10.08
C ARG A 380 16.61 -8.86 9.56
N ALA A 381 17.32 -9.93 9.87
CA ALA A 381 16.88 -11.30 9.61
C ALA A 381 16.32 -11.92 10.89
N GLY A 382 15.10 -12.46 10.81
CA GLY A 382 14.52 -13.25 11.91
C GLY A 382 15.31 -14.53 12.16
N LEU A 383 15.24 -15.06 13.38
CA LEU A 383 15.95 -16.28 13.78
C LEU A 383 15.63 -17.47 12.86
N VAL A 384 14.37 -17.66 12.44
CA VAL A 384 14.00 -18.73 11.48
C VAL A 384 14.80 -18.60 10.19
N THR A 385 14.88 -17.39 9.63
CA THR A 385 15.59 -17.10 8.38
C THR A 385 17.08 -17.39 8.53
N ILE A 386 17.68 -17.00 9.65
CA ILE A 386 19.10 -17.28 9.95
C ILE A 386 19.34 -18.78 10.05
N LEU A 387 18.51 -19.50 10.82
CA LEU A 387 18.60 -20.94 10.97
C LEU A 387 18.50 -21.67 9.62
N VAL A 388 17.48 -21.33 8.84
CA VAL A 388 17.24 -21.94 7.52
C VAL A 388 18.37 -21.62 6.55
N PHE A 389 18.95 -20.42 6.61
CA PHE A 389 20.14 -20.08 5.82
C PHE A 389 21.33 -20.98 6.17
N PHE A 390 21.64 -21.17 7.46
CA PHE A 390 22.70 -22.09 7.88
C PHE A 390 22.42 -23.55 7.48
N ALA A 391 21.16 -24.00 7.57
CA ALA A 391 20.77 -25.32 7.08
C ALA A 391 20.96 -25.45 5.56
N ALA A 392 20.61 -24.42 4.80
CA ALA A 392 20.81 -24.38 3.35
C ALA A 392 22.28 -24.44 2.96
N VAL A 393 23.15 -23.68 3.65
CA VAL A 393 24.61 -23.71 3.45
C VAL A 393 25.18 -25.09 3.83
N ALA A 394 24.77 -25.67 4.95
CA ALA A 394 25.19 -27.01 5.35
C ALA A 394 24.74 -28.08 4.34
N LEU A 395 23.51 -27.99 3.84
CA LEU A 395 23.00 -28.86 2.77
C LEU A 395 23.79 -28.69 1.46
N LEU A 396 24.13 -27.44 1.11
CA LEU A 396 24.92 -27.12 -0.08
C LEU A 396 26.31 -27.79 -0.03
N LEU A 397 27.02 -27.62 1.09
CA LEU A 397 28.39 -28.09 1.26
C LEU A 397 28.46 -29.60 1.50
N SER A 398 27.62 -30.12 2.38
CA SER A 398 27.73 -31.49 2.91
C SER A 398 26.70 -32.46 2.33
N GLY A 399 25.68 -31.99 1.61
CA GLY A 399 24.57 -32.80 1.11
C GLY A 399 23.67 -33.37 2.21
N ARG A 400 23.81 -32.90 3.46
CA ARG A 400 23.05 -33.38 4.62
C ARG A 400 22.38 -32.20 5.31
N TYR A 401 21.07 -32.31 5.55
CA TYR A 401 20.32 -31.31 6.30
C TYR A 401 20.55 -31.49 7.81
N PRO A 402 20.97 -30.45 8.56
CA PRO A 402 21.19 -30.57 10.01
C PRO A 402 19.87 -30.75 10.78
N LEU A 403 19.67 -31.92 11.39
CA LEU A 403 18.44 -32.25 12.13
C LEU A 403 18.17 -31.31 13.32
N GLY A 404 19.20 -30.88 14.05
CA GLY A 404 19.01 -29.93 15.16
C GLY A 404 18.46 -28.57 14.70
N ILE A 405 18.86 -28.10 13.51
CA ILE A 405 18.31 -26.87 12.93
C ILE A 405 16.87 -27.10 12.45
N PHE A 406 16.59 -28.27 11.86
CA PHE A 406 15.24 -28.67 11.47
C PHE A 406 14.29 -28.66 12.67
N ASP A 407 14.66 -29.34 13.75
CA ASP A 407 13.83 -29.49 14.95
C ASP A 407 13.53 -28.14 15.60
N LEU A 408 14.53 -27.24 15.64
CA LEU A 408 14.36 -25.88 16.17
C LEU A 408 13.47 -25.02 15.27
N ALA A 409 13.67 -25.08 13.94
CA ALA A 409 12.86 -24.33 12.99
C ALA A 409 11.39 -24.78 13.02
N VAL A 410 11.13 -26.09 13.06
CA VAL A 410 9.78 -26.64 13.18
C VAL A 410 9.15 -26.28 14.52
N GLY A 411 9.88 -26.41 15.64
CA GLY A 411 9.37 -26.03 16.97
C GLY A 411 8.99 -24.55 17.06
N LEU A 412 9.78 -23.66 16.45
CA LEU A 412 9.48 -22.23 16.36
C LEU A 412 8.24 -21.94 15.51
N ASN A 413 8.11 -22.57 14.34
CA ASN A 413 6.90 -22.43 13.52
C ASN A 413 5.67 -23.01 14.22
N ARG A 414 5.77 -24.13 14.95
CA ARG A 414 4.67 -24.69 15.75
C ARG A 414 4.16 -23.68 16.77
N TRP A 415 5.07 -23.03 17.49
CA TRP A 415 4.70 -21.98 18.43
C TRP A 415 4.05 -20.77 17.73
N VAL A 416 4.59 -20.30 16.60
CA VAL A 416 3.99 -19.22 15.79
C VAL A 416 2.56 -19.56 15.36
N TYR A 417 2.31 -20.77 14.86
CA TYR A 417 0.97 -21.17 14.40
C TYR A 417 -0.03 -21.33 15.55
N ARG A 418 0.42 -21.73 16.76
CA ARG A 418 -0.44 -21.68 17.96
C ARG A 418 -0.85 -20.25 18.30
N VAL A 419 0.08 -19.30 18.20
CA VAL A 419 -0.21 -17.87 18.41
C VAL A 419 -1.18 -17.35 17.36
N ILE A 420 -1.00 -17.71 16.08
CA ILE A 420 -1.92 -17.32 15.01
C ILE A 420 -3.33 -17.90 15.26
N ALA A 421 -3.45 -19.18 15.62
CA ALA A 421 -4.74 -19.80 15.92
C ALA A 421 -5.45 -19.10 17.11
N TYR A 422 -4.70 -18.73 18.15
CA TYR A 422 -5.24 -17.99 19.29
C TYR A 422 -5.69 -16.57 18.90
N ALA A 423 -4.84 -15.84 18.17
CA ALA A 423 -5.11 -14.48 17.70
C ALA A 423 -6.30 -14.43 16.72
N ALA A 424 -6.42 -15.43 15.84
CA ALA A 424 -7.52 -15.59 14.90
C ALA A 424 -8.80 -16.16 15.54
N LEU A 425 -8.85 -16.19 16.87
CA LEU A 425 -10.00 -16.61 17.68
C LEU A 425 -10.41 -18.08 17.49
N MET A 426 -9.56 -18.91 16.89
CA MET A 426 -9.86 -20.32 16.64
C MET A 426 -9.82 -21.17 17.91
N ARG A 427 -9.11 -20.73 18.95
CA ARG A 427 -8.99 -21.40 20.26
C ARG A 427 -8.96 -20.38 21.40
N ASP A 428 -9.43 -20.76 22.58
CA ASP A 428 -9.40 -19.92 23.79
C ASP A 428 -8.20 -20.22 24.71
N GLU A 429 -7.55 -21.37 24.52
CA GLU A 429 -6.40 -21.77 25.33
C GLU A 429 -5.19 -20.89 25.02
N TYR A 430 -4.62 -20.27 26.05
CA TYR A 430 -3.45 -19.41 25.91
C TYR A 430 -2.23 -20.22 25.45
N PRO A 431 -1.52 -19.81 24.37
CA PRO A 431 -0.40 -20.58 23.83
C PRO A 431 0.76 -20.70 24.83
N PRO A 432 1.23 -21.91 25.16
CA PRO A 432 2.35 -22.08 26.07
C PRO A 432 3.65 -21.54 25.45
N PHE A 433 4.52 -20.94 26.28
CA PHE A 433 5.88 -20.49 25.89
C PHE A 433 6.85 -21.67 25.80
N ARG A 434 6.54 -22.67 24.96
CA ARG A 434 7.39 -23.83 24.72
C ARG A 434 7.64 -24.02 23.23
N LEU A 435 8.89 -24.33 22.90
CA LEU A 435 9.33 -24.73 21.57
C LEU A 435 9.34 -26.26 21.58
N ASP A 436 8.21 -26.87 21.23
CA ASP A 436 8.13 -28.33 21.16
C ASP A 436 8.99 -28.79 19.99
N LEU A 437 10.20 -29.28 20.27
CA LEU A 437 11.19 -29.67 19.26
C LEU A 437 10.76 -30.95 18.53
N GLY A 438 11.24 -31.12 17.29
CA GLY A 438 11.01 -32.32 16.50
C GLY A 438 9.86 -32.23 15.49
N GLY A 439 9.90 -33.09 14.48
CA GLY A 439 8.95 -33.09 13.35
C GLY A 439 7.49 -33.47 13.70
N LYS A 440 7.27 -34.22 14.78
CA LYS A 440 5.93 -34.60 15.26
C LYS A 440 5.59 -33.83 16.54
N THR A 441 4.30 -33.63 16.80
CA THR A 441 3.83 -33.12 18.09
C THR A 441 4.19 -34.13 19.20
N PRO A 442 4.83 -33.70 20.31
CA PRO A 442 5.05 -34.59 21.45
C PRO A 442 3.72 -35.04 22.05
N GLN A 443 3.58 -36.35 22.28
CA GLN A 443 2.47 -36.88 23.06
C GLN A 443 2.79 -36.62 24.53
N GLY A 444 2.02 -35.72 25.16
CA GLY A 444 1.84 -35.60 26.62
C GLY A 444 3.10 -35.56 27.48
#